data_AF-A0A534RXB6-F1
#
_entry.id   AF-A0A534RXB6-F1
#
_cell.length_a   1.000
_cell.length_b   1.000
_cell.length_c   1.000
_cell.angle_alpha   90.00
_cell.angle_beta   90.00
_cell.angle_gamma   90.00
#
_symmetry.space_group_name_H-M   'P 1'
#
loop_
_entity.id
_entity.type
_entity.pdbx_description
1 polymer ?
#
loop_
_entity_poly.entity_id
_entity_poly.type
_entity_poly.pdbx_seq_one_letter_code
_entity_poly.pdbx_strand_id
1 'polypeptide(L)'
;DLMGPIGEKIADEFIHPKPPGHFLVMLQTAQAFGLTEEEVFTTPMLSEFRGKIDFMRGIVYEGTAAEWYAAVTTEEQIGYWSAACYKALTAHYGFDRDKATYFATHVEADLGEHEEGVMGHASFNRMALQRLLETGAADERPTYGLEYCAMTSVDLHGVMLRSAMAEAEME
;
A
#
# COMPACT_ATOMS: atom_id res chain seq x y z
N ASP A 1 -17.95 -9.63 -13.17
CA ASP A 1 -17.30 -10.63 -12.29
C ASP A 1 -16.38 -9.97 -11.24
N LEU A 2 -15.56 -8.98 -11.59
CA LEU A 2 -14.62 -8.35 -10.64
C LEU A 2 -15.23 -7.37 -9.61
N MET A 3 -16.51 -6.99 -9.73
CA MET A 3 -17.11 -5.98 -8.83
C MET A 3 -17.24 -6.43 -7.37
N GLY A 4 -17.49 -7.71 -7.12
CA GLY A 4 -17.55 -8.27 -5.75
C GLY A 4 -16.20 -8.17 -5.04
N PRO A 5 -15.13 -8.75 -5.63
CA PRO A 5 -13.78 -8.67 -5.06
C PRO A 5 -13.25 -7.24 -4.86
N ILE A 6 -13.57 -6.29 -5.76
CA ILE A 6 -13.23 -4.87 -5.55
C ILE A 6 -13.91 -4.31 -4.29
N GLY A 7 -15.19 -4.64 -4.11
CA GLY A 7 -15.95 -4.22 -2.94
C GLY A 7 -15.39 -4.81 -1.65
N GLU A 8 -14.96 -6.06 -1.67
CA GLU A 8 -14.28 -6.73 -0.55
C GLU A 8 -12.96 -6.06 -0.21
N LYS A 9 -12.10 -5.77 -1.21
CA LYS A 9 -10.83 -5.05 -1.00
C LYS A 9 -11.05 -3.67 -0.38
N ILE A 10 -12.00 -2.90 -0.91
CA ILE A 10 -12.32 -1.58 -0.35
C ILE A 10 -12.86 -1.72 1.07
N ALA A 11 -13.75 -2.69 1.30
CA ALA A 11 -14.30 -2.91 2.63
C ALA A 11 -13.19 -3.22 3.64
N ASP A 12 -12.29 -4.14 3.32
CA ASP A 12 -11.17 -4.55 4.18
C ASP A 12 -10.38 -3.35 4.71
N GLU A 13 -9.98 -2.44 3.81
CA GLU A 13 -9.26 -1.20 4.15
C GLU A 13 -10.00 -0.32 5.17
N PHE A 14 -11.34 -0.27 5.13
CA PHE A 14 -12.15 0.63 5.97
C PHE A 14 -12.76 -0.03 7.20
N ILE A 15 -12.92 -1.36 7.22
CA ILE A 15 -13.67 -2.06 8.26
C ILE A 15 -12.86 -3.10 9.02
N HIS A 16 -11.73 -3.58 8.50
CA HIS A 16 -10.93 -4.62 9.16
C HIS A 16 -9.72 -4.02 9.91
N PRO A 17 -9.45 -4.41 11.19
CA PRO A 17 -10.15 -5.41 12.01
C PRO A 17 -11.44 -4.91 12.68
N LYS A 18 -11.62 -3.59 12.75
CA LYS A 18 -12.87 -2.88 13.04
C LYS A 18 -12.76 -1.48 12.44
N PRO A 19 -13.86 -0.77 12.14
CA PRO A 19 -13.77 0.63 11.73
C PRO A 19 -12.92 1.47 12.72
N PRO A 20 -11.99 2.31 12.25
CA PRO A 20 -11.77 2.78 10.88
C PRO A 20 -10.83 1.93 9.98
N GLY A 21 -10.69 0.64 10.24
CA GLY A 21 -9.98 -0.29 9.35
C GLY A 21 -8.46 -0.24 9.47
N HIS A 22 -7.75 -0.32 8.34
CA HIS A 22 -6.28 -0.24 8.28
C HIS A 22 -5.71 1.03 8.89
N PHE A 23 -6.47 2.13 8.89
CA PHE A 23 -6.08 3.35 9.58
C PHE A 23 -5.90 3.15 11.09
N LEU A 24 -6.73 2.31 11.72
CA LEU A 24 -6.58 1.97 13.14
C LEU A 24 -5.26 1.23 13.39
N VAL A 25 -4.94 0.28 12.53
CA VAL A 25 -3.72 -0.54 12.62
C VAL A 25 -2.47 0.33 12.47
N MET A 26 -2.52 1.33 11.58
CA MET A 26 -1.48 2.34 11.43
C MET A 26 -1.30 3.18 12.72
N LEU A 27 -2.39 3.70 13.30
CA LEU A 27 -2.33 4.46 14.55
C LEU A 27 -1.77 3.64 15.73
N GLN A 28 -2.18 2.39 15.86
CA GLN A 28 -1.65 1.48 16.89
C GLN A 28 -0.15 1.26 16.73
N THR A 29 0.31 1.12 15.49
CA THR A 29 1.74 0.94 15.20
C THR A 29 2.51 2.24 15.49
N ALA A 30 1.96 3.41 15.16
CA ALA A 30 2.57 4.70 15.51
C ALA A 30 2.71 4.88 17.04
N GLN A 31 1.68 4.50 17.80
CA GLN A 31 1.74 4.51 19.28
C GLN A 31 2.79 3.54 19.81
N ALA A 32 2.98 2.38 19.18
CA ALA A 32 4.04 1.44 19.54
C ALA A 32 5.45 2.00 19.28
N PHE A 33 5.60 2.90 18.30
CA PHE A 33 6.81 3.69 18.07
C PHE A 33 6.98 4.90 19.01
N GLY A 34 6.02 5.13 19.92
CA GLY A 34 6.06 6.22 20.89
C GLY A 34 5.47 7.54 20.39
N LEU A 35 4.82 7.55 19.22
CA LEU A 35 4.16 8.74 18.69
C LEU A 35 2.78 8.92 19.29
N THR A 36 2.41 10.18 19.53
CA THR A 36 1.05 10.59 19.88
C THR A 36 0.17 10.72 18.64
N GLU A 37 -1.14 10.64 18.82
CA GLU A 37 -2.08 10.91 17.72
C GLU A 37 -1.92 12.33 17.16
N GLU A 38 -1.69 13.33 18.03
CA GLU A 38 -1.46 14.70 17.61
C GLU A 38 -0.24 14.81 16.68
N GLU A 39 0.88 14.17 17.03
CA GLU A 39 2.07 14.13 16.17
C GLU A 39 1.77 13.48 14.81
N VAL A 40 1.00 12.37 14.79
CA VAL A 40 0.60 11.72 13.52
C VAL A 40 -0.25 12.63 12.64
N PHE A 41 -1.14 13.43 13.22
CA PHE A 41 -2.05 14.30 12.46
C PHE A 41 -1.45 15.65 12.07
N THR A 42 -0.51 16.16 12.85
CA THR A 42 -0.01 17.54 12.70
C THR A 42 1.38 17.62 12.10
N THR A 43 2.19 16.55 12.21
CA THR A 43 3.51 16.51 11.60
C THR A 43 3.38 16.46 10.08
N PRO A 44 3.95 17.43 9.35
CA PRO A 44 3.95 17.39 7.90
C PRO A 44 4.70 16.16 7.40
N MET A 45 4.05 15.42 6.51
CA MET A 45 4.68 14.35 5.77
C MET A 45 5.78 14.91 4.85
N LEU A 46 6.90 14.19 4.71
CA LEU A 46 7.96 14.53 3.76
C LEU A 46 7.38 14.72 2.34
N SER A 47 7.91 15.70 1.60
CA SER A 47 7.39 16.06 0.27
C SER A 47 7.41 14.87 -0.71
N GLU A 48 8.41 14.01 -0.54
CA GLU A 48 8.66 12.80 -1.30
C GLU A 48 7.60 11.71 -1.02
N PHE A 49 7.12 11.63 0.22
CA PHE A 49 5.98 10.77 0.57
C PHE A 49 4.68 11.31 0.00
N ARG A 50 4.50 12.64 0.04
CA ARG A 50 3.34 13.29 -0.58
C ARG A 50 3.30 13.03 -2.10
N GLY A 51 4.44 13.03 -2.77
CA GLY A 51 4.53 12.79 -4.21
C GLY A 51 3.88 11.47 -4.66
N LYS A 52 4.10 10.37 -3.93
CA LYS A 52 3.41 9.09 -4.21
C LYS A 52 1.90 9.20 -4.04
N ILE A 53 1.45 9.80 -2.94
CA ILE A 53 0.02 9.95 -2.65
C ILE A 53 -0.66 10.77 -3.74
N ASP A 54 -0.04 11.87 -4.16
CA ASP A 54 -0.61 12.77 -5.16
C ASP A 54 -0.62 12.12 -6.55
N PHE A 55 0.40 11.34 -6.90
CA PHE A 55 0.41 10.52 -8.12
C PHE A 55 -0.75 9.52 -8.14
N MET A 56 -0.93 8.74 -7.07
CA MET A 56 -2.02 7.76 -6.98
C MET A 56 -3.39 8.45 -7.01
N ARG A 57 -3.55 9.59 -6.33
CA ARG A 57 -4.78 10.39 -6.39
C ARG A 57 -5.07 10.88 -7.80
N GLY A 58 -4.05 11.37 -8.52
CA GLY A 58 -4.19 11.80 -9.91
C GLY A 58 -4.73 10.69 -10.81
N ILE A 59 -4.19 9.47 -10.68
CA ILE A 59 -4.70 8.30 -11.43
C ILE A 59 -6.14 7.96 -11.06
N VAL A 60 -6.51 8.00 -9.78
CA VAL A 60 -7.90 7.71 -9.36
C VAL A 60 -8.89 8.70 -9.95
N TYR A 61 -8.56 9.99 -10.01
CA TYR A 61 -9.50 11.02 -10.46
C TYR A 61 -9.55 11.18 -11.97
N GLU A 62 -8.43 10.95 -12.66
CA GLU A 62 -8.28 11.31 -14.07
C GLU A 62 -7.96 10.11 -14.96
N GLY A 63 -7.53 9.01 -14.38
CA GLY A 63 -7.01 7.86 -15.09
C GLY A 63 -8.04 6.80 -15.47
N THR A 64 -7.56 5.79 -16.18
CA THR A 64 -8.36 4.61 -16.52
C THR A 64 -8.20 3.53 -15.45
N ALA A 65 -9.11 2.55 -15.45
CA ALA A 65 -8.96 1.39 -14.57
C ALA A 65 -7.63 0.65 -14.85
N ALA A 66 -7.20 0.58 -16.10
CA ALA A 66 -5.95 -0.07 -16.47
C ALA A 66 -4.73 0.69 -15.91
N GLU A 67 -4.71 2.02 -16.01
CA GLU A 67 -3.67 2.85 -15.40
C GLU A 67 -3.59 2.66 -13.87
N TRP A 68 -4.74 2.60 -13.20
CA TRP A 68 -4.80 2.30 -11.76
C TRP A 68 -4.19 0.94 -11.44
N TYR A 69 -4.68 -0.12 -12.09
CA TYR A 69 -4.21 -1.48 -11.83
C TYR A 69 -2.75 -1.70 -12.24
N ALA A 70 -2.23 -0.95 -13.21
CA ALA A 70 -0.81 -0.89 -13.50
C ALA A 70 -0.01 -0.23 -12.37
N ALA A 71 -0.46 0.92 -11.86
CA ALA A 71 0.22 1.64 -10.77
C ALA A 71 0.24 0.87 -9.44
N VAL A 72 -0.79 0.06 -9.15
CA VAL A 72 -0.85 -0.76 -7.91
C VAL A 72 -0.22 -2.16 -8.05
N THR A 73 0.44 -2.47 -9.18
CA THR A 73 1.23 -3.72 -9.28
C THR A 73 2.38 -3.79 -8.27
N THR A 74 2.75 -2.67 -7.66
CA THR A 74 3.75 -2.58 -6.59
C THR A 74 3.31 -3.18 -5.26
N GLU A 75 2.02 -3.47 -5.06
CA GLU A 75 1.47 -3.92 -3.78
C GLU A 75 2.06 -5.26 -3.31
N GLU A 76 2.42 -6.17 -4.22
CA GLU A 76 3.15 -7.40 -3.87
C GLU A 76 4.47 -7.12 -3.16
N GLN A 77 5.20 -6.11 -3.65
CA GLN A 77 6.48 -5.72 -3.09
C GLN A 77 6.31 -5.07 -1.70
N ILE A 78 5.18 -4.42 -1.43
CA ILE A 78 4.82 -3.88 -0.12
C ILE A 78 4.69 -5.01 0.91
N GLY A 79 4.09 -6.13 0.54
CA GLY A 79 4.05 -7.33 1.39
C GLY A 79 5.45 -7.82 1.79
N TYR A 80 6.37 -7.92 0.82
CA TYR A 80 7.75 -8.35 1.10
C TYR A 80 8.53 -7.34 1.96
N TRP A 81 8.34 -6.04 1.74
CA TRP A 81 8.94 -5.00 2.59
C TRP A 81 8.38 -5.05 4.02
N SER A 82 7.08 -5.26 4.15
CA SER A 82 6.42 -5.42 5.45
C SER A 82 6.98 -6.63 6.20
N ALA A 83 7.24 -7.74 5.51
CA ALA A 83 7.90 -8.91 6.12
C ALA A 83 9.30 -8.57 6.64
N ALA A 84 10.07 -7.80 5.88
CA ALA A 84 11.41 -7.36 6.30
C ALA A 84 11.35 -6.45 7.54
N CYS A 85 10.44 -5.47 7.55
CA CYS A 85 10.21 -4.58 8.70
C CYS A 85 9.76 -5.36 9.93
N TYR A 86 8.76 -6.25 9.79
CA TYR A 86 8.27 -7.09 10.87
C TYR A 86 9.39 -7.92 11.51
N LYS A 87 10.21 -8.58 10.69
CA LYS A 87 11.36 -9.35 11.15
C LYS A 87 12.36 -8.46 11.89
N ALA A 88 12.68 -7.29 11.36
CA ALA A 88 13.62 -6.37 12.01
C ALA A 88 13.10 -5.91 13.38
N LEU A 89 11.85 -5.45 13.45
CA LEU A 89 11.20 -4.96 14.67
C LEU A 89 11.16 -6.03 15.76
N THR A 90 10.75 -7.24 15.41
CA THR A 90 10.63 -8.35 16.36
C THR A 90 11.97 -8.94 16.79
N ALA A 91 12.97 -8.96 15.91
CA ALA A 91 14.30 -9.52 16.22
C ALA A 91 15.24 -8.54 16.93
N HIS A 92 15.10 -7.23 16.69
CA HIS A 92 16.10 -6.24 17.12
C HIS A 92 15.55 -5.12 18.00
N TYR A 93 14.25 -4.83 17.97
CA TYR A 93 13.67 -3.67 18.64
C TYR A 93 12.67 -4.03 19.75
N GLY A 94 12.54 -5.33 20.07
CA GLY A 94 11.69 -5.79 21.18
C GLY A 94 10.20 -5.62 20.92
N PHE A 95 9.79 -5.50 19.65
CA PHE A 95 8.38 -5.52 19.27
C PHE A 95 7.87 -6.96 19.37
N ASP A 96 6.66 -7.12 19.89
CA ASP A 96 5.86 -8.34 19.71
C ASP A 96 4.95 -8.18 18.49
N ARG A 97 4.15 -9.20 18.20
CA ARG A 97 3.22 -9.17 17.05
C ARG A 97 2.22 -8.02 17.15
N ASP A 98 1.72 -7.73 18.36
CA ASP A 98 0.69 -6.71 18.58
C ASP A 98 1.24 -5.30 18.29
N LYS A 99 2.47 -5.03 18.71
CA LYS A 99 3.16 -3.76 18.42
C LYS A 99 3.55 -3.61 16.95
N ALA A 100 3.82 -4.72 16.27
CA ALA A 100 4.15 -4.73 14.84
C ALA A 100 2.94 -5.06 13.94
N THR A 101 1.72 -4.81 14.44
CA THR A 101 0.47 -5.24 13.81
C THR A 101 0.34 -4.80 12.36
N TYR A 102 0.68 -3.55 12.02
CA TYR A 102 0.62 -3.05 10.63
C TYR A 102 1.43 -3.90 9.66
N PHE A 103 2.67 -4.23 10.05
CA PHE A 103 3.54 -5.03 9.19
C PHE A 103 3.11 -6.49 9.14
N ALA A 104 2.59 -7.05 10.23
CA ALA A 104 2.05 -8.40 10.23
C ALA A 104 0.82 -8.52 9.31
N THR A 105 -0.11 -7.57 9.41
CA THR A 105 -1.31 -7.51 8.57
C THR A 105 -0.97 -7.38 7.09
N HIS A 106 -0.03 -6.50 6.71
CA HIS A 106 0.36 -6.37 5.29
C HIS A 106 1.09 -7.61 4.74
N VAL A 107 1.85 -8.34 5.55
CA VAL A 107 2.41 -9.64 5.10
C VAL A 107 1.28 -10.61 4.78
N GLU A 108 0.27 -10.66 5.64
CA GLU A 108 -0.87 -11.56 5.49
C GLU A 108 -1.78 -11.14 4.32
N ALA A 109 -2.05 -9.84 4.17
CA ALA A 109 -2.95 -9.31 3.17
C ALA A 109 -2.39 -9.25 1.75
N ASP A 110 -1.08 -8.94 1.63
CA ASP A 110 -0.47 -8.75 0.33
C ASP A 110 0.13 -10.05 -0.24
N LEU A 111 0.55 -10.98 0.64
CA LEU A 111 1.22 -12.23 0.22
C LEU A 111 0.42 -13.52 0.51
N GLY A 112 -0.59 -13.47 1.39
CA GLY A 112 -1.44 -14.61 1.76
C GLY A 112 -2.81 -14.59 1.08
N GLU A 113 -3.47 -15.75 1.04
CA GLU A 113 -4.93 -15.81 0.95
C GLU A 113 -5.48 -15.62 2.37
N HIS A 114 -6.41 -14.69 2.57
CA HIS A 114 -6.98 -14.44 3.91
C HIS A 114 -7.89 -15.60 4.35
N GLU A 115 -8.18 -15.67 5.66
CA GLU A 115 -9.29 -16.48 6.15
C GLU A 115 -10.59 -16.07 5.39
N GLU A 116 -11.39 -17.07 5.02
CA GLU A 116 -12.59 -16.96 4.16
C GLU A 116 -12.37 -16.93 2.63
N GLY A 117 -11.12 -17.07 2.15
CA GLY A 117 -10.84 -17.24 0.71
C GLY A 117 -10.78 -15.94 -0.09
N VAL A 118 -10.61 -14.81 0.59
CA VAL A 118 -10.37 -13.51 -0.03
C VAL A 118 -8.97 -13.50 -0.65
N MET A 119 -8.91 -13.15 -1.93
CA MET A 119 -7.68 -13.10 -2.71
C MET A 119 -6.77 -11.98 -2.21
N GLY A 120 -5.51 -12.29 -1.93
CA GLY A 120 -4.52 -11.28 -1.53
C GLY A 120 -4.41 -10.16 -2.57
N HIS A 121 -4.15 -8.95 -2.09
CA HIS A 121 -4.27 -7.73 -2.90
C HIS A 121 -3.40 -7.75 -4.17
N ALA A 122 -2.18 -8.27 -4.05
CA ALA A 122 -1.25 -8.44 -5.16
C ALA A 122 -1.83 -9.33 -6.27
N SER A 123 -2.35 -10.49 -5.88
CA SER A 123 -2.96 -11.46 -6.80
C SER A 123 -4.20 -10.87 -7.48
N PHE A 124 -5.02 -10.14 -6.71
CA PHE A 124 -6.19 -9.45 -7.25
C PHE A 124 -5.82 -8.38 -8.27
N ASN A 125 -4.87 -7.48 -7.95
CA ASN A 125 -4.45 -6.42 -8.87
C ASN A 125 -3.88 -6.99 -10.17
N ARG A 126 -3.06 -8.04 -10.07
CA ARG A 126 -2.49 -8.74 -11.23
C ARG A 126 -3.61 -9.31 -12.11
N MET A 127 -4.60 -9.97 -11.51
CA MET A 127 -5.73 -10.53 -12.22
C MET A 127 -6.60 -9.46 -12.88
N ALA A 128 -6.86 -8.35 -12.18
CA ALA A 128 -7.62 -7.23 -12.71
C ALA A 128 -6.93 -6.61 -13.93
N LEU A 129 -5.62 -6.33 -13.83
CA LEU A 129 -4.85 -5.81 -14.96
C LEU A 129 -4.81 -6.79 -16.14
N GLN A 130 -4.53 -8.07 -15.87
CA GLN A 130 -4.54 -9.12 -16.89
C GLN A 130 -5.88 -9.17 -17.62
N ARG A 131 -7.00 -9.11 -16.90
CA ARG A 131 -8.32 -9.15 -17.52
C ARG A 131 -8.58 -7.92 -18.39
N LEU A 132 -8.18 -6.73 -17.95
CA LEU A 132 -8.33 -5.50 -18.73
C LEU A 132 -7.53 -5.57 -20.05
N LEU A 133 -6.32 -6.13 -20.01
CA LEU A 133 -5.51 -6.37 -21.20
C LEU A 133 -6.15 -7.40 -22.14
N GLU A 134 -6.62 -8.53 -21.61
CA GLU A 134 -7.23 -9.61 -22.38
C GLU A 134 -8.54 -9.20 -23.07
N THR A 135 -9.33 -8.32 -22.45
CA THR A 135 -10.61 -7.84 -23.01
C THR A 135 -10.46 -6.61 -23.89
N GLY A 136 -9.25 -6.06 -24.04
CA GLY A 136 -9.01 -4.81 -24.75
C GLY A 136 -9.53 -3.56 -24.01
N ALA A 137 -9.89 -3.68 -22.73
CA ALA A 137 -10.31 -2.58 -21.87
C ALA A 137 -9.10 -1.90 -21.19
N ALA A 138 -8.03 -1.69 -21.97
CA ALA A 138 -6.74 -1.19 -21.50
C ALA A 138 -6.39 0.16 -22.16
N ASP A 139 -7.37 1.07 -22.19
CA ASP A 139 -7.15 2.43 -22.71
C ASP A 139 -6.12 3.17 -21.85
N GLU A 140 -5.22 3.88 -22.52
CA GLU A 140 -4.19 4.72 -21.91
C GLU A 140 -4.42 6.17 -22.29
N ARG A 141 -4.25 7.08 -21.33
CA ARG A 141 -4.16 8.50 -21.64
C ARG A 141 -2.81 8.80 -22.30
N PRO A 142 -2.75 9.81 -23.19
CA PRO A 142 -1.48 10.29 -23.70
C PRO A 142 -0.50 10.55 -22.56
N THR A 143 0.74 10.09 -22.73
CA THR A 143 1.84 10.18 -21.75
C THR A 143 1.64 9.46 -20.41
N TYR A 144 0.58 8.67 -20.25
CA TYR A 144 0.25 7.90 -19.04
C TYR A 144 0.07 6.40 -19.38
N GLY A 145 0.96 5.86 -20.21
CA GLY A 145 0.91 4.44 -20.57
C GLY A 145 1.06 3.52 -19.35
N LEU A 146 0.62 2.26 -19.46
CA LEU A 146 0.60 1.34 -18.33
C LEU A 146 2.00 1.12 -17.71
N GLU A 147 3.03 1.01 -18.55
CA GLU A 147 4.42 0.91 -18.09
C GLU A 147 4.85 2.16 -17.31
N TYR A 148 4.49 3.35 -17.78
CA TYR A 148 4.76 4.59 -17.07
C TYR A 148 4.08 4.61 -15.71
N CYS A 149 2.81 4.20 -15.64
CA CYS A 149 2.06 4.13 -14.38
C CYS A 149 2.70 3.15 -13.38
N ALA A 150 3.09 1.97 -13.84
CA ALA A 150 3.75 0.96 -13.00
C ALA A 150 5.13 1.43 -12.51
N MET A 151 5.99 1.89 -13.42
CA MET A 151 7.36 2.28 -13.08
C MET A 151 7.42 3.55 -12.24
N THR A 152 6.54 4.52 -12.49
CA THR A 152 6.45 5.73 -11.64
C THR A 152 6.06 5.37 -10.21
N SER A 153 5.15 4.40 -10.02
CA SER A 153 4.81 3.89 -8.68
C SER A 153 6.02 3.25 -7.97
N VAL A 154 6.85 2.48 -8.70
CA VAL A 154 8.10 1.90 -8.18
C VAL A 154 9.11 3.00 -7.81
N ASP A 155 9.32 3.96 -8.70
CA ASP A 155 10.29 5.04 -8.51
C ASP A 155 9.93 5.91 -7.31
N LEU A 156 8.64 6.25 -7.16
CA LEU A 156 8.15 7.04 -6.04
C LEU A 156 8.29 6.29 -4.70
N HIS A 157 8.10 4.97 -4.67
CA HIS A 157 8.46 4.19 -3.48
C HIS A 157 9.95 4.25 -3.17
N GLY A 158 10.81 4.13 -4.18
CA GLY A 158 12.25 4.25 -4.01
C GLY A 158 12.65 5.63 -3.47
N VAL A 159 11.99 6.70 -3.93
CA VAL A 159 12.16 8.06 -3.42
C VAL A 159 11.75 8.16 -1.96
N MET A 160 10.58 7.62 -1.57
CA MET A 160 10.13 7.58 -0.18
C MET A 160 11.14 6.92 0.75
N LEU A 161 11.60 5.71 0.41
CA LEU A 161 12.53 4.96 1.25
C LEU A 161 13.88 5.67 1.40
N ARG A 162 14.39 6.30 0.33
CA ARG A 162 15.62 7.09 0.40
C ARG A 162 15.47 8.33 1.28
N SER A 163 14.36 9.06 1.14
CA SER A 163 14.09 10.24 1.98
C SER A 163 13.93 9.88 3.45
N ALA A 164 13.26 8.76 3.75
CA ALA A 164 13.15 8.27 5.13
C ALA A 164 14.52 7.95 5.75
N MET A 165 15.41 7.30 4.99
CA MET A 165 16.77 7.02 5.44
C MET A 165 17.56 8.31 5.66
N ALA A 166 17.50 9.25 4.72
CA ALA A 166 18.21 10.52 4.83
C ALA A 166 17.73 11.34 6.04
N GLU A 167 16.43 11.39 6.31
CA GLU A 167 15.87 12.05 7.50
C GLU A 167 16.40 11.40 8.78
N ALA A 168 16.40 10.07 8.85
CA ALA A 168 16.90 9.33 10.01
C ALA A 168 18.42 9.47 10.24
N GLU A 169 19.19 9.83 9.21
CA GLU A 169 20.64 10.10 9.33
C GLU A 169 20.95 11.55 9.76
N MET A 170 19.96 12.46 9.69
CA MET A 170 20.12 13.86 10.10
C MET A 170 19.84 14.09 11.59
N GLU A 171 19.12 13.18 12.25
CA GLU A 171 18.84 13.18 13.70
C GLU A 171 19.95 12.53 14.53
#